data_AF-A0A7J7YVF6-F1
#
_entry.id   AF-A0A7J7YVF6-F1
#
_cell.length_a   1.000
_cell.length_b   1.000
_cell.length_c   1.000
_cell.angle_alpha   90.00
_cell.angle_beta   90.00
_cell.angle_gamma   90.00
#
_symmetry.space_group_name_H-M   'P 1'
#
loop_
_entity.id
_entity.type
_entity.pdbx_description
1 polymer ?
#
loop_
_entity_poly.entity_id
_entity_poly.type
_entity_poly.pdbx_seq_one_letter_code
_entity_poly.pdbx_strand_id
1 'polypeptide(L)'
;MSTFSFQTSVAVFTLMTLHVSALDTFIAAVYEHAVILPNKTETPVSQDDALLLMNKNLDILESAIKQAAEQDAQIIVTPEDALYGWKFTRETIFPYLEDIPDPQTTWIPCEDPHRFGHTPIQARLSCLAKNNSIYVLANIGDKKPCNSSDSTCPANGYYQYNTNVVYNKKGKLVARYHKNFLKSLETLQSVKKISAVI
;
A
#
# COMPACT_ATOMS: atom_id res chain seq x y z
N MET A 1 -75.41 -29.75 3.88
CA MET A 1 -74.83 -28.89 2.83
C MET A 1 -73.80 -28.01 3.51
N SER A 2 -72.52 -28.37 3.44
CA SER A 2 -71.45 -27.75 4.23
C SER A 2 -70.95 -26.49 3.53
N THR A 3 -71.06 -25.34 4.19
CA THR A 3 -70.56 -24.05 3.71
C THR A 3 -69.06 -23.93 4.02
N PHE A 4 -68.21 -23.93 2.99
CA PHE A 4 -66.79 -23.62 3.13
C PHE A 4 -66.59 -22.10 3.07
N SER A 5 -66.02 -21.55 4.15
CA SER A 5 -65.53 -20.17 4.21
C SER A 5 -64.09 -20.13 3.68
N PHE A 6 -63.84 -19.37 2.62
CA PHE A 6 -62.50 -19.14 2.07
C PHE A 6 -61.91 -17.89 2.72
N GLN A 7 -60.94 -18.04 3.61
CA GLN A 7 -60.16 -16.92 4.12
C GLN A 7 -59.11 -16.53 3.06
N THR A 8 -59.31 -15.38 2.43
CA THR A 8 -58.30 -14.76 1.56
C THR A 8 -57.23 -14.08 2.41
N SER A 9 -56.04 -14.67 2.48
CA SER A 9 -54.88 -14.03 3.11
C SER A 9 -54.19 -13.10 2.10
N VAL A 10 -54.05 -11.82 2.45
CA VAL A 10 -53.35 -10.82 1.64
C VAL A 10 -51.88 -10.78 2.08
N ALA A 11 -50.97 -11.20 1.20
CA ALA A 11 -49.54 -11.06 1.43
C ALA A 11 -49.10 -9.63 1.08
N VAL A 12 -48.71 -8.84 2.07
CA VAL A 12 -48.13 -7.51 1.89
C VAL A 12 -46.62 -7.68 1.69
N PHE A 13 -46.14 -7.51 0.46
CA PHE A 13 -44.71 -7.45 0.16
C PHE A 13 -44.22 -6.01 0.32
N THR A 14 -43.52 -5.73 1.42
CA THR A 14 -42.79 -4.46 1.60
C THR A 14 -41.53 -4.47 0.73
N LEU A 15 -41.52 -3.63 -0.31
CA LEU A 15 -40.36 -3.43 -1.16
C LEU A 15 -39.30 -2.60 -0.40
N MET A 16 -38.32 -3.28 0.20
CA MET A 16 -37.13 -2.64 0.79
C MET A 16 -36.23 -2.14 -0.35
N THR A 17 -36.38 -0.89 -0.77
CA THR A 17 -35.45 -0.24 -1.69
C THR A 17 -34.16 0.12 -0.95
N LEU A 18 -33.13 -0.73 -1.05
CA LEU A 18 -31.79 -0.41 -0.57
C LEU A 18 -31.24 0.78 -1.37
N HIS A 19 -31.21 1.96 -0.77
CA HIS A 19 -30.53 3.12 -1.34
C HIS A 19 -29.01 2.86 -1.26
N VAL A 20 -28.41 2.43 -2.37
CA VAL A 20 -26.96 2.49 -2.56
C VAL A 20 -26.63 3.95 -2.88
N SER A 21 -26.30 4.72 -1.84
CA SER A 21 -25.78 6.08 -2.01
C SER A 21 -24.26 6.00 -2.18
N ALA A 22 -23.76 6.40 -3.34
CA ALA A 22 -22.33 6.70 -3.50
C ALA A 22 -22.07 8.11 -2.97
N LEU A 23 -20.92 8.32 -2.34
CA LEU A 23 -20.50 9.68 -1.97
C LEU A 23 -20.16 10.45 -3.25
N ASP A 24 -20.79 11.60 -3.45
CA ASP A 24 -20.53 12.49 -4.60
C ASP A 24 -19.14 13.15 -4.52
N THR A 25 -18.57 13.25 -3.32
CA THR A 25 -17.27 13.90 -3.05
C THR A 25 -16.43 13.13 -2.05
N PHE A 26 -15.12 13.39 -2.05
CA PHE A 26 -14.19 12.90 -1.05
C PHE A 26 -13.10 13.95 -0.77
N ILE A 27 -12.56 13.93 0.44
CA ILE A 27 -11.41 14.66 0.94
C ILE A 27 -10.16 13.80 0.72
N ALA A 28 -9.18 14.38 0.03
CA ALA A 28 -7.87 13.80 -0.19
C ALA A 28 -6.81 14.50 0.66
N ALA A 29 -5.84 13.75 1.16
CA ALA A 29 -4.64 14.27 1.79
C ALA A 29 -3.39 13.86 1.00
N VAL A 30 -2.40 14.76 0.99
CA VAL A 30 -1.05 14.47 0.49
C VAL A 30 -0.05 14.95 1.53
N TYR A 31 1.02 14.20 1.73
CA TYR A 31 2.07 14.57 2.67
C TYR A 31 3.41 14.75 1.96
N GLU A 32 4.02 15.92 2.12
CA GLU A 32 5.39 16.17 1.68
C GLU A 32 6.34 15.76 2.83
N HIS A 33 7.12 14.70 2.60
CA HIS A 33 7.95 14.08 3.64
C HIS A 33 9.41 14.51 3.54
N ALA A 34 9.96 15.01 4.64
CA ALA A 34 11.40 15.21 4.81
C ALA A 34 12.06 13.87 5.20
N VAL A 35 12.41 13.07 4.20
CA VAL A 35 12.88 11.68 4.38
C VAL A 35 14.14 11.60 5.25
N ILE A 36 14.11 10.74 6.27
CA ILE A 36 15.32 10.32 6.99
C ILE A 36 16.09 9.36 6.07
N LEU A 37 17.20 9.85 5.52
CA LEU A 37 18.02 9.10 4.58
C LEU A 37 18.95 8.10 5.29
N PRO A 38 19.24 6.94 4.68
CA PRO A 38 20.30 6.06 5.14
C PRO A 38 21.67 6.74 5.00
N ASN A 39 22.62 6.34 5.85
CA ASN A 39 24.02 6.65 5.60
C ASN A 39 24.46 6.00 4.30
N LYS A 40 25.32 6.68 3.53
CA LYS A 40 25.87 6.10 2.31
C LYS A 40 26.86 5.00 2.69
N THR A 41 26.54 3.75 2.32
CA THR A 41 27.41 2.60 2.52
C THR A 41 27.77 1.97 1.17
N GLU A 42 28.97 1.41 1.06
CA GLU A 42 29.39 0.65 -0.12
C GLU A 42 28.85 -0.79 -0.09
N THR A 43 28.62 -1.32 1.12
CA THR A 43 28.08 -2.66 1.35
C THR A 43 26.62 -2.61 1.82
N PRO A 44 25.82 -3.66 1.54
CA PRO A 44 24.47 -3.78 2.06
C PRO A 44 24.45 -3.83 3.59
N VAL A 45 23.49 -3.12 4.19
CA VAL A 45 23.21 -3.21 5.62
C VAL A 45 22.45 -4.51 5.95
N SER A 46 22.28 -4.81 7.24
CA SER A 46 21.41 -5.91 7.66
C SER A 46 19.93 -5.58 7.38
N GLN A 47 19.08 -6.61 7.29
CA GLN A 47 17.63 -6.40 7.14
C GLN A 47 17.04 -5.69 8.37
N ASP A 48 17.57 -5.94 9.57
CA ASP A 48 17.12 -5.28 10.80
C ASP A 48 17.44 -3.79 10.79
N ASP A 49 18.63 -3.39 10.30
CA ASP A 49 19.01 -1.98 10.16
C ASP A 49 18.15 -1.27 9.10
N ALA A 50 17.89 -1.95 7.98
CA ALA A 50 16.99 -1.43 6.94
C ALA A 50 15.57 -1.22 7.48
N LEU A 51 15.05 -2.21 8.21
CA LEU A 51 13.74 -2.14 8.86
C LEU A 51 13.68 -1.05 9.93
N LEU A 52 14.74 -0.88 10.72
CA LEU A 52 14.83 0.20 11.72
C LEU A 52 14.72 1.58 11.07
N LEU A 53 15.43 1.82 9.95
CA LEU A 53 15.35 3.08 9.22
C LEU A 53 13.95 3.31 8.64
N MET A 54 13.38 2.30 7.96
CA MET A 54 12.04 2.41 7.37
C MET A 54 10.98 2.68 8.44
N ASN A 55 11.10 2.07 9.62
CA ASN A 55 10.20 2.35 10.73
C ASN A 55 10.32 3.78 11.26
N LYS A 56 11.51 4.37 11.33
CA LYS A 56 11.67 5.79 11.70
C LYS A 56 10.94 6.72 10.73
N ASN A 57 11.00 6.45 9.43
CA ASN A 57 10.22 7.19 8.44
C ASN A 57 8.71 6.92 8.59
N LEU A 58 8.30 5.66 8.83
CA LEU A 58 6.90 5.32 9.07
C LEU A 58 6.33 5.96 10.34
N ASP A 59 7.13 6.20 11.39
CA ASP A 59 6.68 6.91 12.60
C ASP A 59 6.22 8.34 12.28
N ILE A 60 6.91 9.02 11.36
CA ILE A 60 6.55 10.36 10.89
C ILE A 60 5.30 10.30 10.00
N LEU A 61 5.27 9.36 9.04
CA LEU A 61 4.12 9.17 8.16
C LEU A 61 2.87 8.76 8.94
N GLU A 62 3.00 7.99 10.01
CA GLU A 62 1.91 7.61 10.90
C GLU A 62 1.25 8.83 11.53
N SER A 63 2.03 9.83 11.98
CA SER A 63 1.46 11.10 12.46
C SER A 63 0.69 11.84 11.36
N ALA A 64 1.19 11.84 10.12
CA ALA A 64 0.50 12.48 9.00
C ALA A 64 -0.80 11.74 8.63
N ILE A 65 -0.78 10.40 8.63
CA ILE A 65 -1.95 9.55 8.35
C ILE A 65 -3.03 9.76 9.41
N LYS A 66 -2.64 9.79 10.70
CA LYS A 66 -3.55 10.07 11.82
C LYS A 66 -4.21 11.44 11.67
N GLN A 67 -3.42 12.49 11.44
CA GLN A 67 -3.94 13.85 11.24
C GLN A 67 -4.87 13.96 10.02
N ALA A 68 -4.55 13.28 8.92
CA ALA A 68 -5.43 13.25 7.75
C ALA A 68 -6.76 12.56 8.06
N ALA A 69 -6.74 11.44 8.79
CA ALA A 69 -7.95 10.75 9.21
C ALA A 69 -8.79 11.57 10.21
N GLU A 70 -8.15 12.31 11.12
CA GLU A 70 -8.82 13.25 12.03
C GLU A 70 -9.52 14.40 11.29
N GLN A 71 -9.07 14.72 10.08
CA GLN A 71 -9.71 15.69 9.17
C GLN A 71 -10.64 15.03 8.14
N ASP A 72 -11.11 13.81 8.41
CA ASP A 72 -12.03 13.05 7.57
C ASP A 72 -11.53 12.76 6.14
N ALA A 73 -10.21 12.79 5.91
CA ALA A 73 -9.66 12.39 4.61
C ALA A 73 -9.97 10.91 4.35
N GLN A 74 -10.51 10.59 3.17
CA GLN A 74 -10.78 9.19 2.79
C GLN A 74 -9.54 8.51 2.21
N ILE A 75 -8.56 9.29 1.73
CA ILE A 75 -7.29 8.80 1.19
C ILE A 75 -6.14 9.74 1.58
N ILE A 76 -4.98 9.17 1.88
CA ILE A 76 -3.71 9.87 1.99
C ILE A 76 -2.67 9.26 1.05
N VAL A 77 -1.93 10.12 0.36
CA VAL A 77 -0.82 9.74 -0.52
C VAL A 77 0.50 10.19 0.10
N THR A 78 1.43 9.25 0.24
CA THR A 78 2.83 9.53 0.66
C THR A 78 3.79 9.53 -0.53
N PRO A 79 4.96 10.19 -0.42
CA PRO A 79 5.88 10.36 -1.55
C PRO A 79 6.53 9.05 -2.02
N GLU A 80 7.07 9.10 -3.24
CA GLU A 80 8.05 8.11 -3.74
C GLU A 80 9.28 8.05 -2.81
N ASP A 81 9.82 6.85 -2.58
CA ASP A 81 11.03 6.62 -1.78
C ASP A 81 10.97 7.13 -0.31
N ALA A 82 9.77 7.37 0.22
CA ALA A 82 9.56 7.99 1.53
C ALA A 82 10.08 7.16 2.72
N LEU A 83 10.25 5.84 2.56
CA LEU A 83 10.68 4.97 3.66
C LEU A 83 12.19 4.76 3.74
N TYR A 84 12.89 4.83 2.60
CA TYR A 84 14.29 4.41 2.50
C TYR A 84 15.17 5.37 1.69
N GLY A 85 14.61 6.37 1.00
CA GLY A 85 15.38 7.32 0.18
C GLY A 85 15.79 6.77 -1.20
N TRP A 86 16.70 7.45 -1.89
CA TRP A 86 16.97 7.20 -3.31
C TRP A 86 18.41 6.83 -3.65
N LYS A 87 19.30 6.73 -2.67
CA LYS A 87 20.75 6.53 -2.88
C LYS A 87 21.15 5.07 -2.76
N PHE A 88 20.84 4.25 -3.76
CA PHE A 88 21.11 2.81 -3.73
C PHE A 88 21.72 2.24 -5.01
N THR A 89 22.44 1.13 -4.85
CA THR A 89 22.73 0.15 -5.90
C THR A 89 21.74 -1.01 -5.80
N ARG A 90 21.79 -1.96 -6.74
CA ARG A 90 20.95 -3.17 -6.69
C ARG A 90 21.22 -4.02 -5.44
N GLU A 91 22.43 -3.99 -4.94
CA GLU A 91 22.87 -4.76 -3.77
C GLU A 91 22.45 -4.05 -2.49
N THR A 92 22.68 -2.73 -2.40
CA THR A 92 22.44 -1.99 -1.16
C THR A 92 20.96 -1.72 -0.88
N ILE A 93 20.09 -1.72 -1.91
CA ILE A 93 18.63 -1.64 -1.70
C ILE A 93 18.03 -2.98 -1.24
N PHE A 94 18.65 -4.11 -1.55
CA PHE A 94 18.04 -5.43 -1.36
C PHE A 94 17.50 -5.71 0.06
N PRO A 95 18.17 -5.28 1.16
CA PRO A 95 17.65 -5.44 2.52
C PRO A 95 16.36 -4.67 2.81
N TYR A 96 16.02 -3.65 2.01
CA TYR A 96 14.81 -2.84 2.14
C TYR A 96 13.60 -3.42 1.39
N LEU A 97 13.80 -4.47 0.59
CA LEU A 97 12.77 -5.01 -0.31
C LEU A 97 11.97 -6.15 0.33
N GLU A 98 10.67 -6.14 0.13
CA GLU A 98 9.76 -7.25 0.48
C GLU A 98 9.18 -7.90 -0.78
N ASP A 99 8.70 -9.15 -0.68
CA ASP A 99 7.89 -9.75 -1.74
C ASP A 99 6.43 -9.30 -1.56
N ILE A 100 5.95 -8.44 -2.46
CA ILE A 100 4.57 -7.91 -2.41
C ILE A 100 3.68 -8.78 -3.29
N PRO A 101 2.66 -9.48 -2.77
CA PRO A 101 1.82 -10.37 -3.57
C PRO A 101 0.93 -9.62 -4.57
N ASP A 102 0.31 -10.36 -5.48
CA ASP A 102 -0.69 -9.80 -6.38
C ASP A 102 -1.99 -9.42 -5.61
N PRO A 103 -2.53 -8.20 -5.76
CA PRO A 103 -3.74 -7.75 -5.07
C PRO A 103 -5.01 -8.56 -5.37
N GLN A 104 -5.04 -9.36 -6.45
CA GLN A 104 -6.12 -10.33 -6.69
C GLN A 104 -6.24 -11.34 -5.53
N THR A 105 -5.13 -11.58 -4.83
CA THR A 105 -5.15 -12.35 -3.60
C THR A 105 -5.72 -11.52 -2.47
N THR A 106 -6.87 -11.92 -1.93
CA THR A 106 -7.46 -11.21 -0.79
C THR A 106 -6.58 -11.39 0.45
N TRP A 107 -5.90 -10.32 0.86
CA TRP A 107 -5.01 -10.30 2.02
C TRP A 107 -5.08 -8.98 2.79
N ILE A 108 -5.19 -9.09 4.11
CA ILE A 108 -5.10 -7.98 5.06
C ILE A 108 -3.86 -8.24 5.93
N PRO A 109 -2.70 -7.65 5.59
CA PRO A 109 -1.46 -7.89 6.33
C PRO A 109 -1.57 -7.62 7.84
N CYS A 110 -2.39 -6.66 8.26
CA CYS A 110 -2.61 -6.37 9.68
C CYS A 110 -3.32 -7.50 10.45
N GLU A 111 -4.08 -8.35 9.75
CA GLU A 111 -4.80 -9.49 10.36
C GLU A 111 -4.06 -10.80 10.19
N ASP A 112 -3.31 -10.95 9.09
CA ASP A 112 -2.58 -12.17 8.75
C ASP A 112 -1.16 -11.85 8.24
N PRO A 113 -0.27 -11.34 9.12
CA PRO A 113 1.04 -10.80 8.74
C PRO A 113 2.04 -11.86 8.26
N HIS A 114 1.77 -13.14 8.53
CA HIS A 114 2.71 -14.24 8.24
C HIS A 114 2.37 -15.02 6.96
N ARG A 115 1.25 -14.71 6.30
CA ARG A 115 0.77 -15.43 5.11
C ARG A 115 1.77 -15.47 3.96
N PHE A 116 2.51 -14.38 3.75
CA PHE A 116 3.47 -14.23 2.66
C PHE A 116 4.92 -14.10 3.18
N GLY A 117 5.21 -14.77 4.29
CA GLY A 117 6.54 -14.76 4.90
C GLY A 117 6.77 -13.52 5.76
N HIS A 118 7.96 -12.93 5.63
CA HIS A 118 8.36 -11.78 6.46
C HIS A 118 8.09 -10.46 5.73
N THR A 119 6.94 -9.85 6.02
CA THR A 119 6.48 -8.60 5.38
C THR A 119 6.09 -7.50 6.40
N PRO A 120 7.01 -7.10 7.30
CA PRO A 120 6.71 -6.16 8.39
C PRO A 120 6.26 -4.77 7.91
N ILE A 121 6.80 -4.25 6.80
CA ILE A 121 6.41 -2.94 6.26
C ILE A 121 4.98 -2.98 5.72
N GLN A 122 4.62 -4.04 4.97
CA GLN A 122 3.25 -4.23 4.50
C GLN A 122 2.26 -4.42 5.66
N ALA A 123 2.65 -5.16 6.71
CA ALA A 123 1.86 -5.31 7.94
C ALA A 123 1.60 -3.96 8.61
N ARG A 124 2.63 -3.15 8.78
CA ARG A 124 2.52 -1.83 9.43
C ARG A 124 1.66 -0.86 8.60
N LEU A 125 1.87 -0.77 7.28
CA LEU A 125 1.05 0.07 6.40
C LEU A 125 -0.43 -0.37 6.38
N SER A 126 -0.69 -1.68 6.34
CA SER A 126 -2.04 -2.23 6.46
C SER A 126 -2.70 -1.84 7.77
N CYS A 127 -1.98 -1.93 8.91
CA CYS A 127 -2.50 -1.51 10.20
C CYS A 127 -2.76 -0.01 10.28
N LEU A 128 -1.89 0.82 9.70
CA LEU A 128 -2.11 2.26 9.63
C LEU A 128 -3.39 2.60 8.86
N ALA A 129 -3.63 1.95 7.73
CA ALA A 129 -4.86 2.12 6.96
C ALA A 129 -6.10 1.64 7.75
N LYS A 130 -6.03 0.44 8.34
CA LYS A 130 -7.13 -0.16 9.12
C LYS A 130 -7.48 0.65 10.36
N ASN A 131 -6.49 0.98 11.19
CA ASN A 131 -6.72 1.63 12.49
C ASN A 131 -7.24 3.06 12.33
N ASN A 132 -6.91 3.73 11.22
CA ASN A 132 -7.37 5.09 10.93
C ASN A 132 -8.53 5.12 9.91
N SER A 133 -9.04 3.95 9.48
CA SER A 133 -10.14 3.83 8.51
C SER A 133 -9.98 4.70 7.26
N ILE A 134 -8.75 4.77 6.74
CA ILE A 134 -8.33 5.62 5.61
C ILE A 134 -7.63 4.78 4.53
N TYR A 135 -7.77 5.14 3.26
CA TYR A 135 -6.92 4.57 2.21
C TYR A 135 -5.51 5.13 2.33
N VAL A 136 -4.49 4.26 2.31
CA VAL A 136 -3.08 4.67 2.35
C VAL A 136 -2.42 4.23 1.05
N LEU A 137 -1.93 5.20 0.28
CA LEU A 137 -1.01 4.96 -0.82
C LEU A 137 0.41 5.23 -0.34
N ALA A 138 1.29 4.25 -0.54
CA ALA A 138 2.70 4.36 -0.20
C ALA A 138 3.58 3.79 -1.32
N ASN A 139 4.83 4.24 -1.38
CA ASN A 139 5.85 3.69 -2.26
C ASN A 139 6.86 2.88 -1.45
N ILE A 140 7.06 1.62 -1.82
CA ILE A 140 8.02 0.70 -1.21
C ILE A 140 8.75 -0.13 -2.29
N GLY A 141 9.76 -0.89 -1.87
CA GLY A 141 10.52 -1.75 -2.76
C GLY A 141 9.96 -3.17 -2.82
N ASP A 142 9.76 -3.68 -4.04
CA ASP A 142 9.35 -5.07 -4.27
C ASP A 142 10.54 -5.89 -4.79
N LYS A 143 10.65 -7.14 -4.32
CA LYS A 143 11.52 -8.15 -4.93
C LYS A 143 10.69 -9.34 -5.41
N LYS A 144 11.02 -9.85 -6.59
CA LYS A 144 10.36 -11.04 -7.16
C LYS A 144 11.41 -12.08 -7.50
N PRO A 145 11.32 -13.30 -6.92
CA PRO A 145 12.22 -14.38 -7.29
C PRO A 145 12.04 -14.70 -8.77
N CYS A 146 13.14 -14.98 -9.46
CA CYS A 146 13.15 -15.43 -10.85
C CYS A 146 14.04 -16.66 -11.01
N ASN A 147 13.73 -17.46 -12.03
CA ASN A 147 14.48 -18.68 -12.32
C ASN A 147 15.71 -18.33 -13.18
N SER A 148 16.84 -18.99 -12.96
CA SER A 148 18.04 -18.85 -13.81
C SER A 148 17.81 -19.28 -15.27
N SER A 149 16.73 -20.02 -15.54
CA SER A 149 16.27 -20.35 -16.90
C SER A 149 15.72 -19.15 -17.65
N ASP A 150 15.32 -18.09 -16.94
CA ASP A 150 14.93 -16.82 -17.52
C ASP A 150 16.17 -15.97 -17.81
N SER A 151 16.44 -15.74 -19.10
CA SER A 151 17.61 -14.98 -19.55
C SER A 151 17.66 -13.53 -19.06
N THR A 152 16.53 -12.96 -18.63
CA THR A 152 16.49 -11.59 -18.07
C THR A 152 16.62 -11.57 -16.55
N CYS A 153 16.67 -12.73 -15.89
CA CYS A 153 16.80 -12.83 -14.45
C CYS A 153 18.19 -12.36 -13.99
N PRO A 154 18.27 -11.39 -13.05
CA PRO A 154 19.55 -10.93 -12.52
C PRO A 154 20.32 -12.04 -11.80
N ALA A 155 21.64 -11.93 -11.71
CA ALA A 155 22.52 -12.95 -11.14
C ALA A 155 22.18 -13.33 -9.68
N ASN A 156 21.57 -12.41 -8.91
CA ASN A 156 21.13 -12.69 -7.55
C ASN A 156 19.79 -13.43 -7.47
N GLY A 157 19.14 -13.73 -8.59
CA GLY A 157 17.87 -14.46 -8.67
C GLY A 157 16.63 -13.63 -8.38
N TYR A 158 16.73 -12.29 -8.36
CA TYR A 158 15.59 -11.42 -8.04
C TYR A 158 15.47 -10.22 -8.98
N TYR A 159 14.26 -10.04 -9.52
CA TYR A 159 13.82 -8.73 -9.99
C TYR A 159 13.57 -7.80 -8.81
N GLN A 160 13.82 -6.50 -9.01
CA GLN A 160 13.65 -5.47 -7.99
C GLN A 160 12.88 -4.31 -8.61
N TYR A 161 11.86 -3.80 -7.93
CA TYR A 161 10.96 -2.79 -8.47
C TYR A 161 10.68 -1.68 -7.45
N ASN A 162 10.70 -0.43 -7.94
CA ASN A 162 10.02 0.66 -7.26
C ASN A 162 8.51 0.45 -7.39
N THR A 163 7.81 0.43 -6.26
CA THR A 163 6.44 -0.11 -6.21
C THR A 163 5.50 0.75 -5.38
N ASN A 164 4.43 1.24 -6.00
CA ASN A 164 3.31 1.80 -5.27
C ASN A 164 2.41 0.67 -4.76
N VAL A 165 1.99 0.77 -3.50
CA VAL A 165 0.99 -0.10 -2.88
C VAL A 165 -0.16 0.74 -2.33
N VAL A 166 -1.38 0.19 -2.38
CA VAL A 166 -2.57 0.82 -1.79
C VAL A 166 -3.23 -0.14 -0.83
N TYR A 167 -3.44 0.32 0.40
CA TYR A 167 -4.25 -0.36 1.41
C TYR A 167 -5.58 0.37 1.58
N ASN A 168 -6.68 -0.38 1.57
CA ASN A 168 -7.99 0.20 1.82
C ASN A 168 -8.26 0.44 3.31
N LYS A 169 -9.41 1.03 3.64
CA LYS A 169 -9.84 1.32 5.03
C LYS A 169 -9.89 0.11 5.97
N LYS A 170 -9.90 -1.13 5.44
CA LYS A 170 -9.85 -2.36 6.24
C LYS A 170 -8.42 -2.91 6.37
N GLY A 171 -7.43 -2.24 5.79
CA GLY A 171 -6.06 -2.70 5.68
C GLY A 171 -5.82 -3.72 4.56
N LYS A 172 -6.79 -3.98 3.67
CA LYS A 172 -6.60 -4.92 2.56
C LYS A 172 -5.68 -4.31 1.50
N LEU A 173 -4.70 -5.07 1.02
CA LEU A 173 -3.93 -4.71 -0.18
C LEU A 173 -4.87 -4.74 -1.40
N VAL A 174 -5.07 -3.59 -2.05
CA VAL A 174 -6.01 -3.46 -3.19
C VAL A 174 -5.34 -3.05 -4.50
N ALA A 175 -4.12 -2.52 -4.45
CA ALA A 175 -3.35 -2.23 -5.66
C ALA A 175 -1.84 -2.39 -5.40
N ARG A 176 -1.13 -2.82 -6.45
CA ARG A 176 0.33 -2.87 -6.56
C ARG A 176 0.69 -2.39 -7.96
N TYR A 177 1.58 -1.41 -8.06
CA TYR A 177 2.05 -0.88 -9.34
C TYR A 177 3.57 -0.79 -9.36
N HIS A 178 4.20 -1.46 -10.32
CA HIS A 178 5.63 -1.34 -10.58
C HIS A 178 5.88 -0.17 -11.52
N LYS A 179 6.85 0.68 -11.20
CA LYS A 179 7.21 1.82 -12.04
C LYS A 179 7.79 1.36 -13.38
N ASN A 180 7.07 1.64 -14.48
CA ASN A 180 7.47 1.24 -15.83
C ASN A 180 8.63 2.07 -16.42
N PHE A 181 8.65 3.38 -16.16
CA PHE A 181 9.68 4.28 -16.67
C PHE A 181 10.64 4.68 -15.55
N LEU A 182 11.80 4.03 -15.53
CA LEU A 182 12.89 4.39 -14.62
C LEU A 182 13.54 5.68 -15.11
N LYS A 183 13.72 6.67 -14.22
CA LYS A 183 14.53 7.85 -14.54
C LYS A 183 15.98 7.38 -14.67
N SER A 184 16.67 7.71 -15.76
CA SER A 184 18.11 7.45 -15.89
C SER A 184 18.87 8.32 -14.87
N LEU A 185 19.16 7.78 -13.68
CA LEU A 185 19.98 8.35 -12.59
C LEU A 185 19.70 9.83 -12.21
N GLU A 186 19.02 10.08 -11.09
CA GLU A 186 19.22 11.27 -10.21
C GLU A 186 19.45 12.67 -10.87
N THR A 187 18.87 12.98 -12.03
CA THR A 187 19.25 14.17 -12.83
C THR A 187 18.26 15.34 -12.85
N LEU A 188 17.34 15.47 -11.88
CA LEU A 188 16.61 16.74 -11.72
C LEU A 188 16.39 17.08 -10.25
N GLN A 189 17.30 17.88 -9.73
CA GLN A 189 17.14 18.67 -8.51
C GLN A 189 16.17 19.86 -8.71
N SER A 190 15.24 19.81 -9.65
CA SER A 190 14.22 20.85 -9.80
C SER A 190 12.97 20.34 -10.50
N VAL A 191 11.85 20.41 -9.77
CA VAL A 191 10.48 20.60 -10.28
C VAL A 191 10.01 19.59 -11.34
N LYS A 192 9.44 18.48 -10.86
CA LYS A 192 8.11 18.04 -11.34
C LYS A 192 7.42 17.40 -10.14
N LYS A 193 6.51 18.15 -9.52
CA LYS A 193 5.36 17.59 -8.80
C LYS A 193 4.79 16.51 -9.72
N ILE A 194 5.08 15.25 -9.43
CA ILE A 194 4.22 14.18 -9.89
C ILE A 194 3.06 14.29 -8.92
N SER A 195 2.07 15.12 -9.28
CA SER A 195 0.74 14.94 -8.77
C SER A 195 0.43 13.46 -8.98
N ALA A 196 0.15 12.74 -7.91
CA ALA A 196 -0.58 11.50 -8.01
C ALA A 196 -1.82 11.84 -8.86
N VAL A 197 -1.88 11.31 -10.08
CA VAL A 197 -3.13 11.29 -10.82
C VAL A 197 -3.99 10.33 -10.02
N ILE A 198 -4.89 10.92 -9.23
CA ILE A 198 -6.06 10.24 -8.71
C ILE A 198 -6.92 9.83 -9.91
#